data_AF-T0N7X8-F1
#
_entry.id   AF-T0N7X8-F1
#
_cell.length_a   1.000
_cell.length_b   1.000
_cell.length_c   1.000
_cell.angle_alpha   90.00
_cell.angle_beta   90.00
_cell.angle_gamma   90.00
#
_symmetry.space_group_name_H-M   'P 1'
#
loop_
_entity.id
_entity.type
_entity.pdbx_description
1 polymer ?
#
loop_
_entity_poly.entity_id
_entity_poly.type
_entity_poly.pdbx_seq_one_letter_code
_entity_poly.pdbx_strand_id
1 'polypeptide(L)'
;MDELNYINKEDEVFKSKLDISSIGVIGFSLGSQACFEAAADDSRIKAVALFEGCLHNTRVSERVAAGENSYTPHLLIKRHASSQKLRIDECHSWYEDMEDREEAEKRIKESIEQASIITKTQKDLYEYVKGYKSFVKLSHSEHMTFSDMPVLENREYEECLGGRLSIDRAHNIISEVTVRFFNEFLHGNTKEYENFINMETGYSELSVINADGEVI
;
A
#
# COMPACT_ATOMS: atom_id res chain seq x y z
N MET A 1 -18.81 8.74 6.84
CA MET A 1 -18.05 9.81 7.53
C MET A 1 -18.93 10.99 7.94
N ASP A 2 -20.16 10.78 8.40
CA ASP A 2 -21.12 11.89 8.59
C ASP A 2 -20.80 12.75 9.81
N GLU A 3 -20.14 12.15 10.80
CA GLU A 3 -19.64 12.83 11.99
C GLU A 3 -18.55 13.87 11.70
N LEU A 4 -17.81 13.78 10.58
CA LEU A 4 -16.78 14.79 10.25
C LEU A 4 -17.36 16.20 10.13
N ASN A 5 -18.58 16.31 9.58
CA ASN A 5 -19.27 17.59 9.49
C ASN A 5 -19.66 18.14 10.86
N TYR A 6 -20.05 17.25 11.77
CA TYR A 6 -20.40 17.62 13.14
C TYR A 6 -19.14 18.06 13.90
N ILE A 7 -18.07 17.25 13.86
CA ILE A 7 -16.77 17.56 14.47
C ILE A 7 -16.25 18.92 13.96
N ASN A 8 -16.29 19.17 12.64
CA ASN A 8 -15.78 20.43 12.10
C ASN A 8 -16.64 21.66 12.46
N LYS A 9 -17.88 21.47 12.96
CA LYS A 9 -18.79 22.57 13.32
C LYS A 9 -18.87 22.82 14.83
N GLU A 10 -18.91 21.76 15.61
CA GLU A 10 -19.31 21.80 17.02
C GLU A 10 -18.18 21.37 17.98
N ASP A 11 -17.18 20.62 17.53
CA ASP A 11 -16.11 20.15 18.42
C ASP A 11 -15.16 21.30 18.80
N GLU A 12 -14.98 21.56 20.09
CA GLU A 12 -14.16 22.66 20.60
C GLU A 12 -12.70 22.63 20.12
N VAL A 13 -12.16 21.45 19.84
CA VAL A 13 -10.78 21.27 19.39
C VAL A 13 -10.67 21.43 17.88
N PHE A 14 -11.59 20.84 17.11
CA PHE A 14 -11.49 20.72 15.66
C PHE A 14 -12.37 21.69 14.86
N LYS A 15 -13.24 22.46 15.52
CA LYS A 15 -14.13 23.42 14.87
C LYS A 15 -13.39 24.33 13.90
N SER A 16 -13.82 24.30 12.63
CA SER A 16 -13.27 25.08 11.52
C SER A 16 -11.78 24.86 11.24
N LYS A 17 -11.20 23.74 11.72
CA LYS A 17 -9.80 23.38 11.48
C LYS A 17 -9.63 22.25 10.47
N LEU A 18 -10.73 21.58 10.08
CA LEU A 18 -10.69 20.49 9.11
C LEU A 18 -11.11 21.00 7.73
N ASP A 19 -10.28 20.77 6.73
CA ASP A 19 -10.69 20.91 5.33
C ASP A 19 -11.46 19.64 4.89
N ILE A 20 -12.77 19.67 5.09
CA ILE A 20 -13.66 18.56 4.71
C ILE A 20 -13.88 18.43 3.19
N SER A 21 -13.34 19.37 2.39
CA SER A 21 -13.38 19.28 0.93
C SER A 21 -12.20 18.48 0.36
N SER A 22 -11.15 18.29 1.16
CA SER A 22 -9.90 17.63 0.78
C SER A 22 -9.58 16.47 1.72
N ILE A 23 -10.33 15.37 1.59
CA ILE A 23 -10.20 14.18 2.44
C ILE A 23 -9.38 13.10 1.73
N GLY A 24 -8.26 12.70 2.33
CA GLY A 24 -7.51 11.51 1.96
C GLY A 24 -7.65 10.39 2.99
N VAL A 25 -7.45 9.15 2.56
CA VAL A 25 -7.35 8.00 3.47
C VAL A 25 -6.06 7.23 3.22
N ILE A 26 -5.50 6.70 4.30
CA ILE A 26 -4.28 5.92 4.28
C ILE A 26 -4.39 4.75 5.24
N GLY A 27 -3.88 3.59 4.83
CA GLY A 27 -3.90 2.41 5.67
C GLY A 27 -2.76 1.47 5.35
N PHE A 28 -2.46 0.60 6.31
CA PHE A 28 -1.47 -0.47 6.21
C PHE A 28 -2.15 -1.83 6.37
N SER A 29 -1.75 -2.82 5.56
CA SER A 29 -2.27 -4.19 5.64
C SER A 29 -3.80 -4.25 5.58
N LEU A 30 -4.50 -4.72 6.63
CA LEU A 30 -5.96 -4.68 6.71
C LEU A 30 -6.53 -3.25 6.67
N GLY A 31 -5.78 -2.26 7.16
CA GLY A 31 -6.13 -0.85 7.01
C GLY A 31 -6.19 -0.41 5.55
N SER A 32 -5.35 -0.98 4.67
CA SER A 32 -5.42 -0.73 3.23
C SER A 32 -6.72 -1.28 2.63
N GLN A 33 -7.20 -2.43 3.09
CA GLN A 33 -8.49 -2.99 2.67
C GLN A 33 -9.64 -2.04 3.08
N ALA A 34 -9.62 -1.57 4.32
CA ALA A 34 -10.61 -0.63 4.82
C ALA A 34 -10.59 0.70 4.06
N CYS A 35 -9.40 1.23 3.75
CA CYS A 35 -9.26 2.46 2.96
C CYS A 35 -9.78 2.30 1.53
N PHE A 36 -9.49 1.17 0.88
CA PHE A 36 -10.03 0.86 -0.43
C PHE A 36 -11.56 0.82 -0.41
N GLU A 37 -12.16 0.06 0.51
CA GLU A 37 -13.63 -0.04 0.60
C GLU A 37 -14.27 1.31 0.93
N ALA A 38 -13.68 2.07 1.85
CA ALA A 38 -14.15 3.40 2.20
C ALA A 38 -14.14 4.33 0.97
N ALA A 39 -13.05 4.33 0.21
CA ALA A 39 -12.93 5.18 -0.98
C ALA A 39 -13.84 4.74 -2.14
N ALA A 40 -14.14 3.45 -2.24
CA ALA A 40 -15.08 2.92 -3.22
C ALA A 40 -16.53 3.30 -2.88
N ASP A 41 -16.88 3.39 -1.58
CA ASP A 41 -18.24 3.66 -1.11
C ASP A 41 -18.51 5.14 -0.76
N ASP A 42 -17.48 5.95 -0.50
CA ASP A 42 -17.63 7.33 -0.04
C ASP A 42 -16.90 8.33 -0.95
N SER A 43 -17.66 8.97 -1.84
CA SER A 43 -17.17 9.96 -2.81
C SER A 43 -16.55 11.22 -2.20
N ARG A 44 -16.65 11.42 -0.87
CA ARG A 44 -15.94 12.51 -0.18
C ARG A 44 -14.42 12.26 -0.14
N ILE A 45 -13.98 11.00 -0.20
CA ILE A 45 -12.55 10.65 -0.26
C ILE A 45 -12.01 10.98 -1.65
N LYS A 46 -10.96 11.80 -1.69
CA LYS A 46 -10.37 12.38 -2.89
C LYS A 46 -9.01 11.79 -3.26
N ALA A 47 -8.36 11.06 -2.35
CA ALA A 47 -7.13 10.34 -2.64
C ALA A 47 -6.95 9.16 -1.66
N VAL A 48 -6.30 8.09 -2.11
CA VAL A 48 -6.13 6.85 -1.35
C VAL A 48 -4.66 6.42 -1.38
N ALA A 49 -4.06 6.18 -0.22
CA ALA A 49 -2.74 5.57 -0.09
C ALA A 49 -2.85 4.21 0.61
N LEU A 50 -2.36 3.16 -0.05
CA LEU A 50 -2.46 1.76 0.39
C LEU A 50 -1.04 1.22 0.63
N PHE A 51 -0.69 1.00 1.89
CA PHE A 51 0.61 0.45 2.27
C PHE A 51 0.52 -1.05 2.45
N GLU A 52 1.32 -1.79 1.69
CA GLU A 52 1.30 -3.26 1.63
C GLU A 52 -0.15 -3.78 1.63
N GLY A 53 -0.97 -3.25 0.71
CA GLY A 53 -2.35 -3.69 0.58
C GLY A 53 -2.39 -5.11 0.06
N CYS A 54 -2.91 -6.03 0.87
CA CYS A 54 -3.32 -7.37 0.43
C CYS A 54 -4.84 -7.37 0.28
N LEU A 55 -5.37 -7.04 -0.89
CA LEU A 55 -6.80 -6.78 -1.10
C LEU A 55 -7.66 -8.05 -1.28
N HIS A 56 -7.21 -9.19 -0.77
CA HIS A 56 -7.87 -10.49 -0.97
C HIS A 56 -9.24 -10.62 -0.29
N ASN A 57 -9.51 -9.82 0.75
CA ASN A 57 -10.81 -9.78 1.43
C ASN A 57 -11.66 -8.56 1.05
N THR A 58 -11.34 -7.88 -0.05
CA THR A 58 -12.14 -6.76 -0.56
C THR A 58 -13.02 -7.20 -1.72
N ARG A 59 -13.97 -6.34 -2.07
CA ARG A 59 -14.87 -6.48 -3.21
C ARG A 59 -14.22 -6.02 -4.52
N VAL A 60 -12.90 -5.79 -4.58
CA VAL A 60 -12.26 -5.24 -5.78
C VAL A 60 -12.52 -6.09 -7.03
N SER A 61 -12.42 -7.42 -6.92
CA SER A 61 -12.70 -8.34 -8.02
C SER A 61 -14.17 -8.30 -8.43
N GLU A 62 -15.09 -8.23 -7.47
CA GLU A 62 -16.54 -8.17 -7.71
C GLU A 62 -16.92 -6.87 -8.41
N ARG A 63 -16.33 -5.75 -7.99
CA ARG A 63 -16.52 -4.42 -8.57
C ARG A 63 -16.02 -4.36 -10.01
N VAL A 64 -14.84 -4.88 -10.29
CA VAL A 64 -14.31 -5.00 -11.67
C VAL A 64 -15.26 -5.84 -12.53
N ALA A 65 -15.71 -7.00 -12.02
CA ALA A 65 -16.64 -7.87 -12.75
C ALA A 65 -18.00 -7.19 -13.00
N ALA A 66 -18.44 -6.30 -12.11
CA ALA A 66 -19.64 -5.48 -12.28
C ALA A 66 -19.44 -4.27 -13.21
N GLY A 67 -18.22 -4.02 -13.69
CA GLY A 67 -17.89 -2.87 -14.54
C GLY A 67 -17.76 -1.56 -13.77
N GLU A 68 -17.65 -1.60 -12.44
CA GLU A 68 -17.37 -0.43 -11.62
C GLU A 68 -15.92 0.03 -11.80
N ASN A 69 -15.70 1.34 -11.62
CA ASN A 69 -14.41 1.97 -11.79
C ASN A 69 -14.22 3.09 -10.77
N SER A 70 -12.98 3.39 -10.43
CA SER A 70 -12.63 4.57 -9.63
C SER A 70 -11.79 5.56 -10.42
N TYR A 71 -12.17 6.84 -10.30
CA TYR A 71 -11.40 7.98 -10.78
C TYR A 71 -10.62 8.67 -9.65
N THR A 72 -10.81 8.22 -8.41
CA THR A 72 -10.04 8.69 -7.26
C THR A 72 -8.58 8.26 -7.43
N PRO A 73 -7.60 9.16 -7.29
CA PRO A 73 -6.18 8.83 -7.26
C PRO A 73 -5.85 7.73 -6.24
N HIS A 74 -5.11 6.71 -6.68
CA HIS A 74 -4.62 5.63 -5.82
C HIS A 74 -3.09 5.54 -5.86
N LEU A 75 -2.50 5.50 -4.67
CA LEU A 75 -1.12 5.11 -4.42
C LEU A 75 -1.11 3.73 -3.76
N LEU A 76 -0.43 2.77 -4.37
CA LEU A 76 -0.14 1.47 -3.77
C LEU A 76 1.37 1.35 -3.56
N ILE A 77 1.82 1.26 -2.31
CA ILE A 77 3.21 0.98 -1.98
C ILE A 77 3.32 -0.49 -1.56
N LYS A 78 4.07 -1.30 -2.32
CA LYS A 78 4.34 -2.70 -2.02
C LYS A 78 5.73 -2.86 -1.41
N ARG A 79 5.86 -3.88 -0.55
CA ARG A 79 7.15 -4.38 -0.07
C ARG A 79 7.97 -5.01 -1.18
N HIS A 80 9.16 -5.54 -0.86
CA HIS A 80 10.07 -6.09 -1.86
C HIS A 80 9.44 -7.18 -2.74
N ALA A 81 8.67 -8.11 -2.17
CA ALA A 81 7.94 -9.13 -2.93
C ALA A 81 6.65 -8.56 -3.56
N SER A 82 6.82 -7.71 -4.57
CA SER A 82 5.72 -7.05 -5.29
C SER A 82 5.09 -7.93 -6.37
N SER A 83 5.84 -8.86 -6.96
CA SER A 83 5.38 -9.73 -8.04
C SER A 83 5.17 -11.18 -7.62
N GLN A 84 4.43 -11.95 -8.43
CA GLN A 84 4.16 -13.37 -8.17
C GLN A 84 5.46 -14.17 -7.99
N LYS A 85 6.45 -13.93 -8.85
CA LYS A 85 7.72 -14.64 -8.81
C LYS A 85 8.42 -14.42 -7.48
N LEU A 86 8.59 -13.15 -7.09
CA LEU A 86 9.26 -12.80 -5.83
C LEU A 86 8.52 -13.34 -4.61
N ARG A 87 7.18 -13.37 -4.63
CA ARG A 87 6.38 -13.97 -3.56
C ARG A 87 6.57 -15.48 -3.46
N ILE A 88 6.64 -16.18 -4.59
CA ILE A 88 6.92 -17.62 -4.60
C ILE A 88 8.32 -17.88 -4.04
N ASP A 89 9.32 -17.13 -4.50
CA ASP A 89 10.72 -17.26 -4.01
C ASP A 89 10.78 -17.06 -2.48
N GLU A 90 10.05 -16.07 -1.98
CA GLU A 90 9.94 -15.82 -0.55
C GLU A 90 9.22 -16.94 0.21
N CYS A 91 8.10 -17.46 -0.32
CA CYS A 91 7.38 -18.58 0.29
C CYS A 91 8.31 -19.80 0.49
N HIS A 92 9.22 -20.05 -0.45
CA HIS A 92 10.23 -21.09 -0.31
C HIS A 92 11.25 -20.76 0.80
N SER A 93 11.75 -19.52 0.85
CA SER A 93 12.73 -19.11 1.87
C SER A 93 12.23 -19.22 3.31
N TRP A 94 10.94 -18.98 3.58
CA TRP A 94 10.40 -19.06 4.95
C TRP A 94 10.48 -20.45 5.58
N TYR A 95 10.60 -21.50 4.76
CA TYR A 95 10.59 -22.89 5.19
C TYR A 95 11.85 -23.65 4.74
N GLU A 96 12.89 -22.95 4.27
CA GLU A 96 14.11 -23.58 3.75
C GLU A 96 14.85 -24.41 4.80
N ASP A 97 14.88 -23.91 6.03
CA ASP A 97 15.55 -24.51 7.18
C ASP A 97 14.65 -25.46 8.00
N MET A 98 13.41 -25.69 7.56
CA MET A 98 12.50 -26.60 8.27
C MET A 98 12.93 -28.06 8.11
N GLU A 99 13.12 -28.76 9.25
CA GLU A 99 13.53 -30.17 9.26
C GLU A 99 12.45 -31.10 8.69
N ASP A 100 11.18 -30.85 9.05
CA ASP A 100 10.03 -31.59 8.51
C ASP A 100 9.72 -31.13 7.09
N ARG A 101 10.23 -31.87 6.11
CA ARG A 101 10.08 -31.55 4.68
C ARG A 101 8.65 -31.70 4.18
N GLU A 102 7.86 -32.61 4.73
CA GLU A 102 6.47 -32.81 4.31
C GLU A 102 5.60 -31.64 4.77
N GLU A 103 5.76 -31.21 6.03
CA GLU A 103 5.07 -30.02 6.54
C GLU A 103 5.56 -28.74 5.85
N ALA A 104 6.86 -28.62 5.53
CA ALA A 104 7.40 -27.51 4.77
C ALA A 104 6.76 -27.39 3.39
N GLU A 105 6.70 -28.48 2.62
CA GLU A 105 6.06 -28.51 1.30
C GLU A 105 4.58 -28.11 1.35
N LYS A 106 3.86 -28.58 2.37
CA LYS A 106 2.46 -28.20 2.59
C LYS A 106 2.31 -26.70 2.84
N ARG A 107 3.10 -26.12 3.75
CA ARG A 107 3.04 -24.69 4.07
C ARG A 107 3.47 -23.79 2.91
N ILE A 108 4.49 -24.21 2.16
CA ILE A 108 4.90 -23.52 0.92
C ILE A 108 3.73 -23.47 -0.05
N LYS A 109 3.05 -24.60 -0.28
CA LYS A 109 1.91 -24.67 -1.20
C LYS A 109 0.77 -23.76 -0.77
N GLU A 110 0.41 -23.76 0.51
CA GLU A 110 -0.61 -22.86 1.08
C GLU A 110 -0.20 -21.39 0.91
N SER A 111 1.07 -21.06 1.12
CA SER A 111 1.59 -19.69 0.98
C SER A 111 1.60 -19.21 -0.48
N ILE A 112 1.92 -20.10 -1.43
CA ILE A 112 1.87 -19.82 -2.87
C ILE A 112 0.42 -19.56 -3.34
N GLU A 113 -0.55 -20.28 -2.79
CA GLU A 113 -1.98 -20.02 -3.08
C GLU A 113 -2.37 -18.61 -2.62
N GLN A 114 -2.00 -18.22 -1.40
CA GLN A 114 -2.23 -16.85 -0.89
C GLN A 114 -1.51 -15.80 -1.74
N ALA A 115 -0.26 -16.04 -2.12
CA ALA A 115 0.49 -15.14 -3.00
C ALA A 115 -0.24 -14.92 -4.34
N SER A 116 -0.83 -15.98 -4.90
CA SER A 116 -1.58 -15.93 -6.14
C SER A 116 -2.84 -15.06 -6.02
N ILE A 117 -3.56 -15.16 -4.89
CA ILE A 117 -4.73 -14.31 -4.60
C ILE A 117 -4.32 -12.84 -4.45
N ILE A 118 -3.20 -12.56 -3.77
CA ILE A 118 -2.70 -11.20 -3.60
C ILE A 118 -2.32 -10.58 -4.95
N THR A 119 -1.60 -11.32 -5.80
CA THR A 119 -1.25 -10.86 -7.16
C THR A 119 -2.50 -10.61 -7.99
N LYS A 120 -3.50 -11.50 -7.93
CA LYS A 120 -4.77 -11.30 -8.62
C LYS A 120 -5.48 -10.02 -8.17
N THR A 121 -5.61 -9.80 -6.86
CA THR A 121 -6.31 -8.61 -6.35
C THR A 121 -5.56 -7.30 -6.60
N GLN A 122 -4.22 -7.34 -6.71
CA GLN A 122 -3.44 -6.21 -7.20
C GLN A 122 -3.77 -5.86 -8.66
N LYS A 123 -3.90 -6.87 -9.53
CA LYS A 123 -4.32 -6.67 -10.93
C LYS A 123 -5.73 -6.11 -11.02
N ASP A 124 -6.64 -6.66 -10.22
CA ASP A 124 -8.02 -6.17 -10.16
C ASP A 124 -8.06 -4.71 -9.70
N LEU A 125 -7.26 -4.30 -8.71
CA LEU A 125 -7.12 -2.89 -8.33
C LEU A 125 -6.58 -2.04 -9.48
N TYR A 126 -5.54 -2.51 -10.16
CA TYR A 126 -4.94 -1.81 -11.29
C TYR A 126 -5.96 -1.59 -12.43
N GLU A 127 -6.85 -2.55 -12.65
CA GLU A 127 -7.94 -2.45 -13.62
C GLU A 127 -9.04 -1.50 -13.14
N TYR A 128 -9.47 -1.62 -11.88
CA TYR A 128 -10.52 -0.82 -11.26
C TYR A 128 -10.21 0.69 -11.29
N VAL A 129 -8.94 1.07 -11.08
CA VAL A 129 -8.52 2.47 -11.09
C VAL A 129 -8.32 2.97 -12.52
N LYS A 130 -9.23 3.83 -12.97
CA LYS A 130 -9.18 4.54 -14.27
C LYS A 130 -8.67 5.98 -14.14
N GLY A 131 -8.68 6.53 -12.92
CA GLY A 131 -8.02 7.79 -12.59
C GLY A 131 -6.50 7.65 -12.50
N TYR A 132 -5.86 8.57 -11.78
CA TYR A 132 -4.43 8.48 -11.50
C TYR A 132 -4.13 7.24 -10.65
N LYS A 133 -3.17 6.43 -11.09
CA LYS A 133 -2.69 5.27 -10.35
C LYS A 133 -1.17 5.28 -10.30
N SER A 134 -0.64 5.15 -9.09
CA SER A 134 0.78 4.96 -8.89
C SER A 134 1.00 3.73 -8.04
N PHE A 135 1.58 2.72 -8.66
CA PHE A 135 1.92 1.46 -8.02
C PHE A 135 3.43 1.46 -7.93
N VAL A 136 3.95 1.37 -6.72
CA VAL A 136 5.38 1.45 -6.44
C VAL A 136 5.80 0.33 -5.53
N LYS A 137 7.06 -0.08 -5.63
CA LYS A 137 7.71 -1.03 -4.73
C LYS A 137 8.80 -0.31 -3.96
N LEU A 138 8.89 -0.61 -2.67
CA LEU A 138 10.05 -0.32 -1.83
C LEU A 138 10.94 -1.58 -1.75
N SER A 139 12.07 -1.55 -2.43
CA SER A 139 13.05 -2.63 -2.42
C SER A 139 13.66 -2.82 -1.04
N HIS A 140 14.02 -4.07 -0.73
CA HIS A 140 14.65 -4.46 0.54
C HIS A 140 13.78 -4.21 1.79
N SER A 141 12.47 -3.99 1.60
CA SER A 141 11.50 -3.88 2.68
C SER A 141 10.69 -5.15 2.87
N GLU A 142 10.21 -5.34 4.10
CA GLU A 142 9.31 -6.40 4.52
C GLU A 142 7.92 -5.87 4.88
N HIS A 143 7.02 -6.76 5.29
CA HIS A 143 5.65 -6.40 5.63
C HIS A 143 5.57 -5.37 6.76
N MET A 144 6.37 -5.53 7.81
CA MET A 144 6.27 -4.66 9.00
C MET A 144 7.01 -3.32 8.84
N THR A 145 7.76 -3.12 7.75
CA THR A 145 8.42 -1.86 7.38
C THR A 145 7.45 -0.68 7.26
N PHE A 146 6.15 -0.93 7.11
CA PHE A 146 5.11 0.08 6.96
C PHE A 146 4.44 0.45 8.29
N SER A 147 5.07 0.13 9.42
CA SER A 147 4.56 0.37 10.76
C SER A 147 5.69 0.72 11.72
N ASP A 148 5.36 1.18 12.93
CA ASP A 148 6.36 1.46 13.96
C ASP A 148 6.87 0.21 14.69
N MET A 149 6.35 -1.00 14.37
CA MET A 149 6.75 -2.24 15.06
C MET A 149 8.27 -2.50 15.04
N PRO A 150 8.99 -2.36 13.91
CA PRO A 150 10.44 -2.51 13.89
C PRO A 150 11.20 -1.52 14.78
N VAL A 151 10.63 -0.32 15.02
CA VAL A 151 11.22 0.68 15.92
C VAL A 151 10.98 0.29 17.39
N LEU A 152 9.78 -0.22 17.69
CA LEU A 152 9.36 -0.58 19.05
C LEU A 152 10.03 -1.85 19.58
N GLU A 153 10.30 -2.83 18.72
CA GLU A 153 10.91 -4.11 19.10
C GLU A 153 12.43 -4.04 19.33
N ASN A 154 13.02 -2.83 19.37
CA ASN A 154 14.46 -2.55 19.35
C ASN A 154 15.17 -3.00 18.06
N ARG A 155 16.34 -2.42 17.79
CA ARG A 155 17.15 -2.63 16.56
C ARG A 155 17.53 -4.09 16.28
N GLU A 156 17.42 -5.00 17.26
CA GLU A 156 17.77 -6.41 17.10
C GLU A 156 16.84 -7.13 16.10
N TYR A 157 15.56 -6.73 16.01
CA TYR A 157 14.59 -7.32 15.07
C TYR A 157 14.33 -6.45 13.86
N GLU A 158 15.12 -5.39 13.65
CA GLU A 158 14.97 -4.45 12.53
C GLU A 158 15.10 -5.18 11.19
N GLU A 159 16.07 -6.10 11.06
CA GLU A 159 16.24 -6.87 9.82
C GLU A 159 15.15 -7.92 9.63
N CYS A 160 14.67 -8.54 10.72
CA CYS A 160 13.64 -9.58 10.67
C CYS A 160 12.25 -9.02 10.32
N LEU A 161 11.92 -7.82 10.80
CA LEU A 161 10.61 -7.20 10.63
C LEU A 161 10.61 -6.15 9.51
N GLY A 162 11.74 -5.46 9.33
CA GLY A 162 11.92 -4.33 8.43
C GLY A 162 12.61 -4.65 7.10
N GLY A 163 13.23 -5.82 6.98
CA GLY A 163 14.05 -6.19 5.83
C GLY A 163 15.45 -5.61 5.86
N ARG A 164 16.14 -5.59 4.71
CA ARG A 164 17.53 -5.12 4.60
C ARG A 164 17.66 -3.60 4.45
N LEU A 165 16.55 -2.90 4.23
CA LEU A 165 16.50 -1.44 4.22
C LEU A 165 16.37 -0.94 5.65
N SER A 166 17.22 0.01 6.06
CA SER A 166 17.08 0.59 7.40
C SER A 166 15.71 1.25 7.56
N ILE A 167 15.11 1.10 8.74
CA ILE A 167 13.75 1.57 9.00
C ILE A 167 13.66 3.09 8.91
N ASP A 168 14.67 3.81 9.39
CA ASP A 168 14.74 5.26 9.22
C ASP A 168 14.69 5.67 7.73
N ARG A 169 15.42 4.95 6.87
CA ARG A 169 15.41 5.22 5.42
C ARG A 169 14.07 4.85 4.80
N ALA A 170 13.51 3.69 5.15
CA ALA A 170 12.22 3.24 4.66
C ALA A 170 11.09 4.21 5.03
N HIS A 171 11.00 4.62 6.30
CA HIS A 171 9.98 5.54 6.79
C HIS A 171 10.11 6.93 6.16
N ASN A 172 11.34 7.41 5.92
CA ASN A 172 11.57 8.65 5.19
C ASN A 172 11.04 8.57 3.75
N ILE A 173 11.32 7.48 3.03
CA ILE A 173 10.81 7.26 1.67
C ILE A 173 9.29 7.21 1.67
N ILE A 174 8.70 6.36 2.52
CA ILE A 174 7.24 6.17 2.62
C ILE A 174 6.56 7.51 2.94
N SER A 175 7.09 8.28 3.89
CA SER A 175 6.56 9.58 4.27
C SER A 175 6.64 10.58 3.13
N GLU A 176 7.78 10.70 2.47
CA GLU A 176 7.97 11.66 1.38
C GLU A 176 7.07 11.35 0.18
N VAL A 177 7.02 10.09 -0.26
CA VAL A 177 6.12 9.60 -1.32
C VAL A 177 4.67 9.97 -1.00
N THR A 178 4.24 9.67 0.24
CA THR A 178 2.85 9.85 0.69
C THR A 178 2.46 11.32 0.81
N VAL A 179 3.32 12.14 1.41
CA VAL A 179 3.09 13.58 1.57
C VAL A 179 2.97 14.24 0.21
N ARG A 180 3.89 13.94 -0.72
CA ARG A 180 3.84 14.49 -2.08
C ARG A 180 2.58 14.05 -2.81
N PHE A 181 2.19 12.78 -2.68
CA PHE A 181 0.96 12.26 -3.27
C PHE A 181 -0.27 13.03 -2.79
N PHE A 182 -0.42 13.19 -1.46
CA PHE A 182 -1.56 13.94 -0.92
C PHE A 182 -1.50 15.43 -1.23
N ASN A 183 -0.31 16.05 -1.21
CA ASN A 183 -0.15 17.44 -1.64
C ASN A 183 -0.65 17.67 -3.07
N GLU A 184 -0.30 16.76 -4.00
CA GLU A 184 -0.75 16.88 -5.38
C GLU A 184 -2.27 16.70 -5.50
N PHE A 185 -2.82 15.63 -4.93
CA PHE A 185 -4.21 15.24 -5.17
C PHE A 185 -5.25 15.83 -4.22
N LEU A 186 -4.83 16.41 -3.08
CA LEU A 186 -5.71 17.06 -2.11
C LEU A 186 -5.49 18.57 -2.01
N HIS A 187 -4.28 19.05 -2.26
CA HIS A 187 -3.91 20.47 -2.08
C HIS A 187 -3.59 21.21 -3.38
N GLY A 188 -3.65 20.53 -4.53
CA GLY A 188 -3.48 21.15 -5.84
C GLY A 188 -2.04 21.45 -6.24
N ASN A 189 -1.05 20.88 -5.53
CA ASN A 189 0.36 20.99 -5.88
C ASN A 189 0.67 20.18 -7.14
N THR A 190 0.29 20.73 -8.28
CA THR A 190 0.27 20.06 -9.58
C THR A 190 1.65 19.49 -9.94
N LYS A 191 1.70 18.19 -10.25
CA LYS A 191 2.89 17.42 -10.61
C LYS A 191 3.97 17.30 -9.54
N GLU A 192 3.70 17.64 -8.27
CA GLU A 192 4.68 17.47 -7.19
C GLU A 192 5.07 15.99 -7.02
N TYR A 193 4.09 15.11 -6.97
CA TYR A 193 4.28 13.67 -6.88
C TYR A 193 4.69 13.07 -8.22
N GLU A 194 4.03 13.46 -9.31
CA GLU A 194 4.31 12.92 -10.64
C GLU A 194 5.76 13.17 -11.07
N ASN A 195 6.28 14.39 -10.85
CA ASN A 195 7.69 14.69 -11.14
C ASN A 195 8.62 13.92 -10.21
N PHE A 196 8.28 13.83 -8.93
CA PHE A 196 9.09 13.11 -7.95
C PHE A 196 9.28 11.66 -8.36
N ILE A 197 8.21 10.94 -8.72
CA ILE A 197 8.29 9.51 -9.05
C ILE A 197 8.87 9.21 -10.44
N ASN A 198 8.75 10.15 -11.39
CA ASN A 198 9.23 9.97 -12.77
C ASN A 198 10.67 10.46 -13.01
N MET A 199 11.19 11.34 -12.15
CA MET A 199 12.60 11.74 -12.17
C MET A 199 13.43 10.73 -11.36
N GLU A 200 14.76 10.79 -11.47
CA GLU A 200 15.64 10.06 -10.54
C GLU A 200 15.32 10.55 -9.12
N THR A 201 14.50 9.79 -8.38
CA THR A 201 13.86 10.13 -7.09
C THR A 201 14.86 10.40 -5.96
N GLY A 202 16.17 10.30 -6.21
CA GLY A 202 17.19 10.19 -5.17
C GLY A 202 17.09 8.89 -4.34
N TYR A 203 16.11 8.03 -4.63
CA TYR A 203 15.80 6.80 -3.92
C TYR A 203 15.92 5.61 -4.86
N SER A 204 17.10 5.00 -4.89
CA SER A 204 17.36 3.75 -5.61
C SER A 204 16.45 2.59 -5.18
N GLU A 205 15.88 2.67 -3.99
CA GLU A 205 15.05 1.66 -3.37
C GLU A 205 13.59 1.75 -3.82
N LEU A 206 13.16 2.86 -4.40
CA LEU A 206 11.78 3.09 -4.83
C LEU A 206 11.66 2.91 -6.34
N SER A 207 10.74 2.06 -6.79
CA SER A 207 10.54 1.82 -8.22
C SER A 207 9.06 1.75 -8.57
N VAL A 208 8.67 2.26 -9.73
CA VAL A 208 7.32 2.08 -10.27
C VAL A 208 7.16 0.64 -10.73
N ILE A 209 5.99 0.06 -10.45
CA ILE A 209 5.64 -1.31 -10.83
C ILE A 209 4.34 -1.33 -11.65
N ASN A 210 4.22 -2.33 -12.53
CA ASN A 210 3.00 -2.58 -13.27
C ASN A 210 1.96 -3.40 -12.46
N ALA A 211 0.87 -3.80 -13.11
CA ALA A 211 -0.19 -4.62 -12.51
C ALA A 211 0.32 -5.96 -11.94
N ASP A 212 1.31 -6.56 -12.60
CA ASP A 212 1.97 -7.81 -12.18
C ASP A 212 2.96 -7.61 -11.03
N GLY A 213 3.25 -6.36 -10.66
CA GLY A 213 4.22 -6.00 -9.64
C GLY A 213 5.67 -6.00 -10.13
N GLU A 214 5.88 -6.05 -11.44
CA GLU A 214 7.19 -5.98 -12.08
C GLU A 214 7.60 -4.52 -12.30
N VAL A 215 8.88 -4.22 -12.13
CA VAL A 215 9.44 -2.87 -12.32
C VAL A 215 9.36 -2.46 -13.79
N ILE A 216 9.02 -1.18 -14.04
CA ILE A 216 8.92 -0.59 -15.39
C ILE A 216 9.91 0.54 -15.63
#